data_AF-A0A2V7BHL1-F1
#
_entry.id   AF-A0A2V7BHL1-F1
#
_cell.length_a   1.000
_cell.length_b   1.000
_cell.length_c   1.000
_cell.angle_alpha   90.00
_cell.angle_beta   90.00
_cell.angle_gamma   90.00
#
_symmetry.space_group_name_H-M   'P 1'
#
loop_
_entity.id
_entity.type
_entity.pdbx_description
1 polymer ?
#
loop_
_entity_poly.entity_id
_entity_poly.type
_entity_poly.pdbx_seq_one_letter_code
_entity_poly.pdbx_strand_id
1 'polypeptide(L)' 'MNRVIRLTPEHALRRAAKRFLAEPGSNCPKCESTFVRREPAFIHCRYCGNLARIADASLADQELYELSSGLRLAS' A
#
# COMPACT_ATOMS: atom_id res chain seq x y z
N MET A 1 19.15 -19.80 10.46
CA MET A 1 19.85 -18.68 11.14
C MET A 1 18.87 -17.52 11.27
N ASN A 2 18.34 -17.25 12.47
CA ASN A 2 17.46 -16.10 12.68
C ASN A 2 18.32 -14.85 12.93
N ARG A 3 18.27 -13.90 12.00
CA ARG A 3 18.96 -12.61 12.12
C ARG A 3 18.08 -11.67 12.94
N VAL A 4 18.50 -11.37 14.17
CA VAL A 4 17.81 -10.39 15.03
C VAL A 4 18.16 -8.99 14.54
N ILE A 5 17.17 -8.27 14.00
CA ILE A 5 17.31 -6.87 13.58
C ILE A 5 16.83 -6.00 14.73
N ARG A 6 17.69 -5.09 15.23
CA ARG A 6 17.25 -4.06 16.18
C ARG A 6 16.36 -3.06 15.43
N LEU A 7 15.13 -2.88 15.91
CA LEU A 7 14.23 -1.81 15.45
C LEU A 7 14.78 -0.48 15.94
N THR A 8 15.62 0.16 15.12
CA THR A 8 16.04 1.55 15.32
C THR A 8 15.03 2.49 14.64
N PRO A 9 14.98 3.79 15.02
CA PRO A 9 14.15 4.78 14.34
C PRO A 9 14.35 4.80 12.83
N GLU A 10 15.59 4.64 12.35
CA GLU A 10 15.93 4.62 10.92
C GLU A 10 15.35 3.38 10.23
N HIS A 11 15.36 2.22 10.89
CA HIS A 11 14.73 1.01 10.37
C HIS A 11 13.20 1.14 10.32
N ALA A 12 12.60 1.78 11.32
CA ALA A 12 11.16 2.05 11.33
C ALA A 12 10.76 3.01 10.20
N LEU A 13 11.49 4.11 10.02
CA LEU A 13 11.29 5.06 8.93
C LEU A 13 11.48 4.40 7.55
N ARG A 14 12.54 3.61 7.37
CA ARG A 14 12.78 2.87 6.12
C ARG A 14 11.68 1.85 5.83
N ARG A 15 11.09 1.24 6.85
CA ARG A 15 9.95 0.32 6.71
C ARG A 15 8.66 1.06 6.36
N ALA A 16 8.41 2.21 7.00
CA ALA A 16 7.27 3.07 6.72
C ALA A 16 7.32 3.60 5.28
N ALA A 17 8.49 4.07 4.83
CA ALA A 17 8.70 4.56 3.47
C ALA A 17 8.42 3.48 2.40
N LYS A 18 8.69 2.21 2.69
CA LYS A 18 8.40 1.08 1.77
C LYS A 18 6.93 0.68 1.71
N ARG A 19 6.10 1.18 2.63
CA ARG A 19 4.68 0.79 2.74
C ARG A 19 3.81 1.47 1.68
N PHE A 20 4.29 2.58 1.13
CA PHE A 20 3.58 3.41 0.17
C PHE A 20 4.25 3.40 -1.19
N LEU A 21 3.44 3.42 -2.24
CA LEU A 21 3.90 3.55 -3.62
C LEU A 21 4.12 5.02 -3.95
N ALA A 22 5.31 5.40 -4.39
CA ALA A 22 5.58 6.78 -4.79
C ALA A 22 4.61 7.28 -5.88
N GLU A 23 4.28 6.41 -6.84
CA GLU A 23 3.34 6.71 -7.91
C GLU A 23 2.46 5.49 -8.24
N PRO A 24 1.26 5.70 -8.80
CA PRO A 24 0.42 4.60 -9.25
C PRO A 24 0.99 3.94 -10.51
N GLY A 25 1.58 2.75 -10.34
CA GLY A 25 2.06 1.92 -11.44
C GLY A 25 0.96 1.29 -12.29
N SER A 26 1.36 0.69 -13.43
CA SER A 26 0.45 -0.06 -14.30
C SER A 26 0.21 -1.50 -13.88
N ASN A 27 0.97 -2.00 -12.92
CA ASN A 27 0.98 -3.36 -12.44
C ASN A 27 0.97 -3.43 -10.90
N CYS A 28 0.72 -4.63 -10.38
CA CYS A 28 0.79 -4.89 -8.95
C CYS A 28 2.24 -4.87 -8.46
N PRO A 29 2.59 -4.10 -7.41
CA PRO A 29 3.96 -4.06 -6.87
C PRO A 29 4.40 -5.36 -6.17
N LYS A 30 3.45 -6.27 -5.91
CA LYS A 30 3.71 -7.53 -5.21
C LYS A 30 3.94 -8.70 -6.17
N CYS A 31 3.14 -8.81 -7.23
CA CYS A 31 3.13 -9.98 -8.12
C CYS A 31 3.21 -9.62 -9.61
N GLU A 32 3.43 -8.34 -9.94
CA GLU A 32 3.63 -7.83 -11.31
C GLU A 32 2.47 -8.01 -12.29
N SER A 33 1.35 -8.59 -11.86
CA SER A 33 0.13 -8.71 -12.66
C SER A 33 -0.39 -7.33 -13.07
N THR A 34 -0.84 -7.21 -14.33
CA THR A 34 -1.49 -6.01 -14.88
C THR A 34 -2.98 -5.95 -14.57
N PHE A 35 -3.55 -7.00 -13.95
CA PHE A 35 -4.97 -7.05 -13.58
C PHE A 35 -5.24 -6.29 -12.28
N VAL A 36 -5.16 -4.95 -12.37
CA VAL A 36 -5.29 -4.02 -11.24
C VAL A 36 -6.45 -3.05 -11.42
N ARG A 37 -7.15 -2.72 -10.33
CA ARG A 37 -8.06 -1.58 -10.23
C ARG A 37 -7.33 -0.43 -9.57
N ARG A 38 -7.38 0.75 -10.17
CA ARG A 38 -6.80 1.98 -9.62
C ARG A 38 -7.91 2.79 -8.96
N GLU A 39 -7.71 3.08 -7.69
CA GLU A 39 -8.52 3.98 -6.87
C GLU A 39 -7.67 5.23 -6.59
N PRO A 40 -8.27 6.38 -6.22
CA PRO A 40 -7.50 7.60 -5.98
C PRO A 40 -6.37 7.44 -4.95
N ALA A 41 -6.61 6.67 -3.87
CA ALA A 41 -5.60 6.42 -2.82
C ALA A 41 -4.90 5.04 -2.91
N PHE A 42 -5.34 4.14 -3.81
CA PHE A 42 -4.90 2.74 -3.80
C PHE A 42 -4.75 2.11 -5.18
N ILE A 43 -3.89 1.10 -5.25
CA ILE A 43 -3.87 0.08 -6.30
C ILE A 43 -4.34 -1.24 -5.69
N HIS A 44 -5.47 -1.75 -6.20
CA HIS A 44 -6.01 -3.05 -5.82
C HIS A 44 -5.75 -4.08 -6.92
N CYS A 45 -4.89 -5.07 -6.64
CA CYS A 45 -4.65 -6.19 -7.54
C CYS A 45 -5.79 -7.20 -7.46
N ARG A 46 -6.49 -7.39 -8.57
CA ARG A 46 -7.60 -8.34 -8.68
C ARG A 46 -7.13 -9.78 -8.89
N TYR A 47 -5.84 -9.98 -9.17
CA TYR A 47 -5.22 -11.30 -9.28
C TYR A 47 -4.77 -11.88 -7.92
N CYS A 48 -3.93 -11.16 -7.17
CA CYS A 48 -3.36 -11.65 -5.92
C CYS A 48 -3.95 -11.02 -4.65
N GLY A 49 -4.93 -10.12 -4.78
CA GLY A 49 -5.60 -9.43 -3.67
C GLY A 49 -4.76 -8.35 -2.98
N ASN A 50 -3.57 -8.01 -3.49
CA ASN A 50 -2.74 -6.98 -2.88
C ASN A 50 -3.41 -5.61 -2.97
N LEU A 51 -3.47 -4.90 -1.85
CA LEU A 51 -3.91 -3.52 -1.78
C LEU A 51 -2.73 -2.64 -1.37
N ALA A 52 -2.23 -1.84 -2.30
CA ALA A 52 -1.09 -0.95 -2.08
C ALA A 52 -1.58 0.50 -2.05
N ARG A 53 -1.16 1.25 -1.03
CA ARG A 53 -1.50 2.66 -0.90
C ARG A 53 -0.50 3.53 -1.66
N ILE A 54 -1.00 4.57 -2.33
CA ILE A 54 -0.20 5.57 -3.02
C ILE A 54 0.27 6.63 -2.00
N ALA A 55 1.55 7.00 -2.06
CA ALA A 55 2.16 8.04 -1.24
C ALA A 55 1.53 9.39 -1.57
N ASP A 56 1.40 10.24 -0.54
CA ASP A 56 0.85 11.60 -0.64
C ASP A 56 -0.58 11.70 -1.20
N ALA A 57 -1.26 10.57 -1.42
CA ALA A 57 -2.66 10.54 -1.79
C ALA A 57 -3.55 11.02 -0.63
N SER A 58 -4.65 11.69 -0.98
CA SER A 58 -5.56 12.32 -0.03
C SER A 58 -6.06 11.35 1.05
N LEU A 59 -6.03 11.79 2.31
CA LEU A 59 -6.65 11.06 3.42
C LEU A 59 -8.18 10.95 3.23
N ALA A 60 -8.82 11.96 2.64
CA ALA A 60 -10.25 11.92 2.36
C ALA A 60 -10.59 10.83 1.32
N ASP A 61 -9.72 10.64 0.32
CA ASP A 61 -9.89 9.58 -0.67
C ASP A 61 -9.67 8.18 -0.07
N GLN A 62 -8.76 8.06 0.91
CA GLN A 62 -8.65 6.84 1.72
C GLN A 62 -9.96 6.58 2.47
N GLU A 63 -10.44 7.55 3.24
CA GLU A 63 -11.64 7.37 4.06
C GLU A 63 -12.84 6.99 3.20
N LEU A 64 -13.01 7.63 2.04
CA LEU A 64 -14.08 7.30 1.10
C LEU A 64 -13.97 5.86 0.58
N TYR A 65 -12.75 5.40 0.29
CA TYR A 65 -12.51 4.01 -0.09
C TYR A 65 -12.84 3.04 1.04
N GLU A 66 -12.41 3.33 2.27
CA GLU A 66 -12.71 2.49 3.45
C GLU A 66 -14.21 2.37 3.70
N LEU A 67 -14.93 3.49 3.63
CA LEU A 67 -16.40 3.54 3.78
C LEU A 67 -17.11 2.73 2.70
N SER A 68 -16.69 2.87 1.43
CA SER A 68 -17.35 2.20 0.30
C SER A 68 -16.98 0.73 0.14
N SER A 69 -15.78 0.32 0.58
CA SER A 69 -15.31 -1.07 0.50
C SER A 69 -15.64 -1.90 1.74
N GLY A 70 -15.98 -1.27 2.86
CA GLY A 70 -16.14 -1.93 4.16
C GLY A 70 -14.82 -2.40 4.78
N LEU A 71 -13.67 -2.06 4.17
CA LEU A 71 -12.34 -2.34 4.70
C LEU A 71 -11.89 -1.23 5.64
N ARG A 72 -11.22 -1.60 6.73
CA ARG A 72 -10.59 -0.65 7.65
C ARG A 72 -9.08 -0.84 7.58
N LEU A 73 -8.39 0.07 6.89
CA LEU A 73 -6.96 -0.04 6.67
C LEU A 73 -6.28 0.72 7.81
N ALA A 74 -5.67 -0.03 8.74
CA ALA A 74 -4.97 0.58 9.87
C ALA A 74 -3.88 1.53 9.35
N SER A 75 -3.94 2.79 9.78
CA SER A 75 -3.05 3.90 9.44
C SER A 75 -1.58 3.53 9.57
#